data_AF-X1CGN6-F1
#
_entry.id   AF-X1CGN6-F1
#
_cell.length_a   1.000
_cell.length_b   1.000
_cell.length_c   1.000
_cell.angle_alpha   90.00
_cell.angle_beta   90.00
_cell.angle_gamma   90.00
#
_symmetry.space_group_name_H-M   'P 1'
#
loop_
_entity.id
_entity.type
_entity.pdbx_description
1 polymer ?
#
loop_
_entity_poly.entity_id
_entity_poly.type
_entity_poly.pdbx_seq_one_letter_code
_entity_poly.pdbx_strand_id
1 'polypeptide(L)'
;MNVAIITAAGKGTRLKGNISKQFVNIYGKPILAHTITAFQRSSKIKEIYVSIPKDYLESCQKSIIEKYSLDKVKKLVIGGSSRQES
;
A
#
# COMPACT_ATOMS: atom_id res chain seq x y z
N MET A 1 -4.93 5.49 20.84
CA MET A 1 -5.27 4.66 19.66
C MET A 1 -4.46 5.20 18.50
N ASN A 2 -3.60 4.40 17.86
CA ASN A 2 -2.75 4.90 16.77
C ASN A 2 -3.18 4.31 15.43
N VAL A 3 -3.19 5.18 14.42
CA VAL A 3 -3.55 4.87 13.04
C VAL A 3 -2.31 5.12 12.17
N ALA A 4 -2.06 4.25 11.20
CA ALA A 4 -1.01 4.43 10.22
C ALA A 4 -1.60 4.86 8.87
N ILE A 5 -0.98 5.86 8.23
CA ILE A 5 -1.25 6.24 6.85
C ILE A 5 -0.03 5.88 6.02
N ILE A 6 -0.22 5.02 5.02
CA ILE A 6 0.83 4.58 4.11
C ILE A 6 0.57 5.22 2.74
N THR A 7 1.43 6.16 2.35
CA THR A 7 1.32 6.83 1.05
C THR A 7 1.96 6.02 -0.06
N ALA A 8 1.17 5.37 -0.92
CA ALA A 8 1.63 4.47 -1.98
C ALA A 8 1.02 4.79 -3.36
N ALA A 9 0.51 6.00 -3.57
CA ALA A 9 -0.04 6.46 -4.86
C ALA A 9 1.01 6.96 -5.87
N GLY A 10 2.26 7.13 -5.43
CA GLY A 10 3.33 7.64 -6.29
C GLY A 10 3.72 6.67 -7.43
N LYS A 11 4.19 7.23 -8.55
CA LYS A 11 4.60 6.46 -9.75
C LYS A 11 6.01 5.84 -9.64
N GLY A 12 6.86 6.32 -8.74
CA GLY A 12 8.20 5.74 -8.53
C GLY A 12 9.17 5.89 -9.71
N THR A 13 9.05 6.96 -10.50
CA THR A 13 9.71 7.16 -11.81
C THR A 13 11.24 7.06 -11.84
N ARG A 14 11.91 7.21 -10.71
CA ARG A 14 13.38 7.07 -10.61
C ARG A 14 13.82 5.61 -10.74
N LEU A 15 12.96 4.68 -10.31
CA LEU A 15 13.14 3.27 -10.56
C LEU A 15 12.62 3.02 -11.98
N LYS A 16 13.50 3.10 -12.98
CA LYS A 16 13.16 2.89 -14.40
C LYS A 16 12.49 1.53 -14.60
N GLY A 17 11.15 1.50 -14.58
CA GLY A 17 10.36 0.27 -14.70
C GLY A 17 8.95 0.56 -15.19
N ASN A 18 8.34 -0.44 -15.82
CA ASN A 18 6.99 -0.33 -16.41
C ASN A 18 5.87 -0.44 -15.37
N ILE A 19 6.21 -0.78 -14.12
CA ILE A 19 5.25 -0.98 -13.02
C ILE A 19 5.68 -0.07 -11.87
N SER A 20 4.72 0.61 -11.25
CA SER A 20 5.01 1.47 -10.08
C SER A 20 5.67 0.67 -8.97
N LYS A 21 6.77 1.18 -8.41
CA LYS A 21 7.68 0.47 -7.49
C LYS A 21 6.97 -0.31 -6.39
N GLN A 22 5.93 0.27 -5.78
CA GLN A 22 5.18 -0.34 -4.67
C GLN A 22 4.57 -1.70 -5.02
N PHE A 23 4.34 -1.99 -6.30
CA PHE A 23 3.80 -3.28 -6.78
C PHE A 23 4.88 -4.23 -7.32
N VAL A 24 6.14 -3.81 -7.36
CA VAL A 24 7.25 -4.69 -7.74
C VAL A 24 7.43 -5.77 -6.69
N ASN A 25 7.61 -7.02 -7.13
CA ASN A 25 7.88 -8.13 -6.25
C ASN A 25 9.35 -8.15 -5.83
N ILE A 26 9.59 -8.28 -4.53
CA ILE A 26 10.90 -8.58 -3.96
C ILE A 26 10.73 -9.88 -3.16
N TYR A 27 11.53 -10.90 -3.49
CA TYR A 27 11.41 -12.26 -2.95
C TYR A 27 9.97 -12.81 -3.04
N GLY A 28 9.35 -12.67 -4.21
CA GLY A 28 8.00 -13.21 -4.47
C GLY A 28 6.85 -12.47 -3.80
N LYS A 29 7.09 -11.34 -3.15
CA LYS A 29 6.06 -10.53 -2.46
C LYS A 29 6.16 -9.04 -2.83
N PRO A 30 5.04 -8.35 -3.10
CA PRO A 30 5.08 -6.93 -3.45
C PRO A 30 5.69 -6.06 -2.34
N ILE A 31 6.44 -5.01 -2.71
CA ILE A 31 7.02 -4.04 -1.75
C ILE A 31 5.95 -3.48 -0.80
N LEU A 32 4.77 -3.14 -1.33
CA LEU A 32 3.66 -2.64 -0.51
C LEU A 32 3.18 -3.69 0.50
N ALA A 33 3.11 -4.95 0.10
CA ALA A 33 2.71 -6.05 1.00
C ALA A 33 3.70 -6.24 2.14
N HIS A 34 5.02 -6.14 1.87
CA HIS A 34 6.05 -6.15 2.90
C HIS A 34 5.84 -5.03 3.92
N THR A 35 5.60 -3.82 3.42
CA THR A 35 5.39 -2.62 4.24
C THR A 35 4.17 -2.77 5.14
N ILE A 36 3.00 -3.09 4.58
CA ILE A 36 1.76 -3.20 5.37
C ILE A 36 1.88 -4.33 6.39
N THR A 37 2.56 -5.43 6.06
CA THR A 37 2.79 -6.54 7.01
C THR A 37 3.57 -6.09 8.25
N ALA A 38 4.54 -5.19 8.10
CA ALA A 38 5.29 -4.64 9.25
C ALA A 38 4.37 -3.81 10.17
N PHE A 39 3.50 -2.96 9.60
CA PHE A 39 2.52 -2.20 10.38
C PHE A 39 1.43 -3.08 11.00
N GLN A 40 0.93 -4.08 10.27
CA GLN A 40 -0.03 -5.10 10.72
C GLN A 40 0.45 -5.79 12.00
N ARG A 41 1.73 -6.19 12.05
CA ARG A 41 2.34 -6.89 13.19
C ARG A 41 2.54 -6.02 14.43
N SER A 42 2.58 -4.70 14.29
CA SER A 42 2.75 -3.79 15.42
C SER A 42 1.49 -3.76 16.29
N SER A 43 1.61 -4.13 17.57
CA SER A 43 0.52 -4.00 18.55
C SER A 43 0.12 -2.54 18.81
N LYS A 44 1.03 -1.59 18.52
CA LYS A 44 0.78 -0.14 18.68
C LYS A 44 -0.13 0.42 17.58
N ILE A 45 -0.27 -0.25 16.44
CA ILE A 45 -1.09 0.21 15.31
C ILE A 45 -2.41 -0.56 15.30
N LYS A 46 -3.53 0.16 15.34
CA LYS A 46 -4.87 -0.43 15.33
C LYS A 46 -5.48 -0.47 13.94
N GLU A 47 -5.20 0.56 13.13
CA GLU A 47 -5.79 0.74 11.80
C GLU A 47 -4.76 1.25 10.81
N ILE A 48 -4.96 0.88 9.55
CA ILE A 48 -4.08 1.23 8.43
C ILE A 48 -4.95 1.75 7.29
N TYR A 49 -4.56 2.90 6.75
CA TYR A 49 -5.11 3.49 5.54
C TYR A 49 -3.99 3.59 4.50
N VAL A 50 -4.27 3.19 3.27
CA VAL A 50 -3.25 3.14 2.22
C VAL A 50 -3.73 3.95 1.02
N SER A 51 -3.01 5.01 0.66
CA SER A 51 -3.29 5.71 -0.59
C SER A 51 -2.62 5.00 -1.76
N ILE A 52 -3.33 4.78 -2.85
CA ILE A 52 -2.87 4.06 -4.03
C ILE A 52 -3.33 4.73 -5.32
N PRO A 53 -2.72 4.44 -6.48
CA PRO A 53 -3.21 4.96 -7.74
C PRO A 53 -4.57 4.33 -8.08
N LYS A 54 -5.47 5.11 -8.68
CA LYS A 54 -6.83 4.68 -9.03
C LYS A 54 -6.87 3.34 -9.77
N ASP A 55 -6.00 3.17 -10.76
CA ASP A 55 -5.94 1.99 -11.63
C ASP A 55 -5.51 0.71 -10.89
N TYR A 56 -5.00 0.83 -9.67
CA TYR A 56 -4.55 -0.30 -8.85
C TYR A 56 -5.51 -0.63 -7.71
N LEU A 57 -6.67 0.02 -7.61
CA LEU A 57 -7.61 -0.19 -6.50
C LEU A 57 -8.04 -1.65 -6.37
N GLU A 58 -8.59 -2.21 -7.43
CA GLU A 58 -9.11 -3.57 -7.43
C GLU A 58 -7.99 -4.61 -7.34
N SER A 59 -6.89 -4.41 -8.09
CA SER A 59 -5.76 -5.34 -8.09
C SER A 59 -5.04 -5.36 -6.74
N CYS A 60 -4.85 -4.21 -6.09
CA CYS A 60 -4.26 -4.12 -4.75
C CYS A 60 -5.16 -4.79 -3.71
N GLN A 61 -6.48 -4.57 -3.77
CA GLN A 61 -7.43 -5.21 -2.86
C GLN A 61 -7.30 -6.75 -2.91
N LYS A 62 -7.39 -7.34 -4.10
CA LYS A 62 -7.33 -8.80 -4.29
C LYS A 62 -5.93 -9.37 -4.04
N SER A 63 -4.91 -8.82 -4.72
CA SER A 63 -3.57 -9.43 -4.78
C SER A 63 -2.67 -9.10 -3.58
N ILE A 64 -3.04 -8.10 -2.77
CA ILE A 64 -2.25 -7.68 -1.60
C ILE A 64 -3.08 -7.77 -0.32
N ILE A 65 -4.23 -7.09 -0.23
CA ILE A 65 -4.96 -7.01 1.03
C ILE A 65 -5.53 -8.38 1.42
N GLU A 66 -6.31 -8.99 0.52
CA GLU A 66 -6.94 -10.28 0.73
C GLU A 66 -5.92 -11.42 0.74
N LYS A 67 -5.02 -11.46 -0.26
CA LYS A 67 -3.98 -12.49 -0.39
C LYS A 67 -3.10 -12.66 0.85
N TYR A 68 -2.79 -11.57 1.56
CA TYR A 68 -1.93 -11.59 2.74
C TYR A 68 -2.69 -11.37 4.06
N SER A 69 -4.03 -11.43 4.05
CA SER A 69 -4.90 -11.27 5.22
C SER A 69 -4.56 -10.03 6.06
N LEU A 70 -4.52 -8.86 5.41
CA LEU A 70 -4.08 -7.60 6.02
C LEU A 70 -5.24 -6.86 6.70
N ASP A 71 -5.87 -7.50 7.70
CA ASP A 71 -7.16 -7.09 8.30
C ASP A 71 -7.16 -5.73 9.05
N LYS A 72 -5.99 -5.18 9.42
CA LYS A 72 -5.91 -3.81 9.95
C LYS A 72 -6.05 -2.75 8.87
N VAL A 73 -5.95 -3.11 7.58
CA VAL A 73 -6.23 -2.19 6.48
C VAL A 73 -7.73 -1.94 6.42
N LYS A 74 -8.14 -0.73 6.81
CA LYS A 74 -9.55 -0.33 6.83
C LYS A 74 -10.02 0.21 5.50
N LYS A 75 -9.13 0.83 4.73
CA LYS A 75 -9.48 1.41 3.45
C LYS A 75 -8.26 1.60 2.55
N LEU A 76 -8.47 1.29 1.28
CA LEU A 76 -7.65 1.79 0.18
C LEU A 76 -8.25 3.12 -0.29
N VAL A 77 -7.42 4.16 -0.31
CA VAL A 77 -7.80 5.51 -0.69
C VAL A 77 -7.16 5.84 -2.03
N ILE A 78 -7.87 6.52 -2.92
CA ILE A 78 -7.27 7.01 -4.16
C ILE A 78 -6.37 8.20 -3.81
N GLY A 79 -5.10 8.15 -4.18
CA GLY A 79 -4.18 9.27 -3.93
C GLY A 79 -4.48 10.50 -4.78
N GLY A 80 -4.09 11.67 -4.28
CA GLY A 80 -4.21 12.97 -4.96
C GLY A 80 -3.14 13.23 -6.01
N SER A 81 -3.10 14.44 -6.56
CA SER A 81 -2.13 14.82 -7.60
C SER A 81 -0.71 14.99 -7.05
N SER A 82 -0.61 15.27 -5.75
CA SER A 82 0.62 15.39 -4.98
C SER A 82 0.63 14.46 -3.76
N ARG A 83 1.79 14.33 -3.11
CA ARG A 83 1.90 13.55 -1.86
C ARG A 83 1.08 14.19 -0.73
N GLN A 84 1.00 15.51 -0.70
CA GLN A 84 0.30 16.28 0.33
C GLN A 84 -1.22 16.22 0.18
N GLU A 85 -1.71 16.09 -1.05
CA GLU A 85 -3.14 15.88 -1.33
C GLU A 85 -3.61 14.43 -1.10
N SER A 86 -2.65 13.50 -0.98
CA SER A 86 -2.91 12.07 -0.73
C SER A 86 -3.00 11.75 0.75
#